data_AF-A0A3R6G728-F1
#
_entry.id   AF-A0A3R6G728-F1
#
_cell.length_a   1.000
_cell.length_b   1.000
_cell.length_c   1.000
_cell.angle_alpha   90.00
_cell.angle_beta   90.00
_cell.angle_gamma   90.00
#
_symmetry.space_group_name_H-M   'P 1'
#
loop_
_entity.id
_entity.type
_entity.pdbx_description
1 polymer ?
#
loop_
_entity_poly.entity_id
_entity_poly.type
_entity_poly.pdbx_seq_one_letter_code
_entity_poly.pdbx_strand_id
1 'polypeptide(L)'
;MTLAVALVTALSASAQRLANIQVEARFITDKMVLELGLSNVQRNNILQLNLSYLDAINSYRDINGKAWKHRNKELRRMMSDRQWKRYKESYYFYQPIDWRSNAYVHNIYTRYPERVVVVHESKHCKHHKCYKHDKCYKHDKCYKHDKHYKHDKHYKHHKHDKYRKYDRDDRYKKHPFGSRR
;
A
#
# COMPACT_ATOMS: atom_id res chain seq x y z
N MET A 1 41.39 -1.12 1.46
CA MET A 1 40.31 -0.20 1.02
C MET A 1 39.21 -0.85 0.19
N THR A 2 39.49 -1.84 -0.67
CA THR A 2 38.51 -2.37 -1.66
C THR A 2 37.27 -3.05 -1.06
N LEU A 3 37.41 -3.95 -0.07
CA LEU A 3 36.28 -4.70 0.49
C LEU A 3 35.23 -3.81 1.18
N ALA A 4 35.65 -2.79 1.93
CA ALA A 4 34.74 -1.87 2.60
C ALA A 4 33.91 -1.05 1.60
N VAL A 5 34.54 -0.56 0.53
CA VAL A 5 33.84 0.17 -0.54
C VAL A 5 32.85 -0.74 -1.27
N ALA A 6 33.22 -1.98 -1.58
CA ALA A 6 32.34 -2.96 -2.22
C ALA A 6 31.11 -3.32 -1.35
N LEU A 7 31.28 -3.45 -0.04
CA LEU A 7 30.17 -3.71 0.89
C LEU A 7 29.21 -2.51 0.96
N VAL A 8 29.73 -1.29 1.11
CA VAL A 8 28.93 -0.06 1.21
C VAL A 8 28.12 0.21 -0.08
N THR A 9 28.70 -0.02 -1.25
CA THR A 9 27.98 0.13 -2.54
C THR A 9 26.91 -0.94 -2.72
N ALA A 10 27.18 -2.20 -2.37
CA ALA A 10 26.18 -3.28 -2.43
C ALA A 10 24.98 -3.04 -1.48
N LEU A 11 25.23 -2.54 -0.26
CA LEU A 11 24.18 -2.17 0.69
C LEU A 11 23.32 -1.00 0.18
N SER A 12 23.94 -0.02 -0.48
CA SER A 12 23.23 1.12 -1.06
C SER A 12 22.35 0.70 -2.25
N ALA A 13 22.86 -0.16 -3.14
CA ALA A 13 22.12 -0.68 -4.29
C ALA A 13 20.93 -1.57 -3.88
N SER A 14 21.11 -2.44 -2.86
CA SER A 14 20.02 -3.29 -2.35
C SER A 14 18.93 -2.48 -1.64
N ALA A 15 19.29 -1.48 -0.84
CA ALA A 15 18.34 -0.54 -0.24
C ALA A 15 17.55 0.24 -1.31
N GLN A 16 18.21 0.71 -2.37
CA GLN A 16 17.54 1.42 -3.47
C GLN A 16 16.61 0.50 -4.28
N ARG A 17 17.00 -0.75 -4.54
CA ARG A 17 16.12 -1.77 -5.15
C ARG A 17 14.86 -1.96 -4.31
N LEU A 18 14.99 -2.15 -3.00
CA LEU A 18 13.85 -2.33 -2.09
C LEU A 18 12.94 -1.10 -2.04
N ALA A 19 13.50 0.12 -2.00
CA ALA A 19 12.73 1.36 -2.04
C ALA A 19 11.91 1.49 -3.33
N ASN A 20 12.53 1.24 -4.50
CA ASN A 20 11.85 1.25 -5.79
C ASN A 20 10.70 0.22 -5.84
N ILE A 21 10.95 -0.99 -5.34
CA ILE A 21 9.94 -2.06 -5.25
C ILE A 21 8.76 -1.66 -4.35
N GLN A 22 9.01 -1.01 -3.21
CA GLN A 22 7.94 -0.54 -2.33
C GLN A 22 7.07 0.53 -3.00
N VAL A 23 7.66 1.47 -3.73
CA VAL A 23 6.93 2.49 -4.50
C VAL A 23 6.09 1.82 -5.59
N GLU A 24 6.66 0.86 -6.32
CA GLU A 24 5.97 0.10 -7.37
C GLU A 24 4.78 -0.70 -6.83
N ALA A 25 4.99 -1.47 -5.76
CA ALA A 25 3.96 -2.27 -5.12
C ALA A 25 2.80 -1.41 -4.61
N ARG A 26 3.09 -0.24 -4.02
CA ARG A 26 2.07 0.74 -3.59
C ARG A 26 1.28 1.26 -4.79
N PHE A 27 1.96 1.75 -5.82
CA PHE A 27 1.32 2.30 -7.02
C PHE A 27 0.38 1.29 -7.70
N ILE A 28 0.84 0.06 -7.96
CA ILE A 28 0.00 -1.01 -8.52
C ILE A 28 -1.20 -1.28 -7.61
N THR A 29 -1.00 -1.37 -6.30
CA THR A 29 -2.09 -1.63 -5.35
C THR A 29 -3.13 -0.51 -5.33
N ASP A 30 -2.70 0.75 -5.35
CA ASP A 30 -3.60 1.90 -5.32
C ASP A 30 -4.43 2.00 -6.61
N LYS A 31 -3.86 1.64 -7.77
CA LYS A 31 -4.61 1.50 -9.02
C LYS A 31 -5.56 0.29 -9.00
N MET A 32 -5.16 -0.85 -8.41
CA MET A 32 -6.06 -1.99 -8.20
C MET A 32 -7.26 -1.61 -7.31
N VAL A 33 -7.06 -0.81 -6.26
CA VAL A 33 -8.14 -0.31 -5.39
C VAL A 33 -9.14 0.51 -6.19
N LEU A 34 -8.64 1.45 -7.01
CA LEU A 34 -9.44 2.34 -7.84
C LEU A 34 -10.26 1.59 -8.90
N GLU A 35 -9.65 0.69 -9.67
CA GLU A 35 -10.32 0.04 -10.81
C GLU A 35 -11.17 -1.17 -10.42
N LEU A 36 -10.75 -1.93 -9.41
CA LEU A 36 -11.46 -3.12 -8.95
C LEU A 36 -12.45 -2.81 -7.81
N GLY A 37 -12.44 -1.59 -7.27
CA GLY A 37 -13.30 -1.19 -6.15
C GLY A 37 -13.00 -2.00 -4.89
N LEU A 38 -11.73 -2.06 -4.48
CA LEU A 38 -11.28 -2.86 -3.33
C LEU A 38 -11.48 -2.08 -2.03
N SER A 39 -11.74 -2.79 -0.93
CA SER A 39 -11.77 -2.19 0.41
C SER A 39 -10.36 -1.94 0.96
N ASN A 40 -10.24 -1.07 1.97
CA ASN A 40 -8.97 -0.83 2.67
C ASN A 40 -8.39 -2.10 3.32
N VAL A 41 -9.24 -3.06 3.71
CA VAL A 41 -8.80 -4.36 4.25
C VAL A 41 -8.17 -5.21 3.13
N GLN A 42 -8.79 -5.26 1.95
CA GLN A 42 -8.22 -5.92 0.77
C GLN A 42 -6.89 -5.24 0.37
N ARG A 43 -6.84 -3.90 0.34
CA ARG A 43 -5.65 -3.11 -0.02
C ARG A 43 -4.39 -3.57 0.73
N ASN A 44 -4.45 -3.70 2.06
CA ASN A 44 -3.27 -4.01 2.86
C ASN A 44 -2.70 -5.41 2.58
N ASN A 45 -3.56 -6.42 2.42
CA ASN A 45 -3.13 -7.77 2.08
C ASN A 45 -2.56 -7.83 0.65
N ILE A 46 -3.21 -7.12 -0.29
CA ILE A 46 -2.80 -7.07 -1.69
C ILE A 46 -1.47 -6.33 -1.85
N LEU A 47 -1.21 -5.29 -1.06
CA LEU A 47 0.08 -4.61 -1.01
C LEU A 47 1.22 -5.57 -0.64
N GLN A 48 1.02 -6.42 0.36
CA GLN A 48 2.03 -7.40 0.78
C GLN A 48 2.27 -8.48 -0.30
N LEU A 49 1.21 -8.94 -0.98
CA LEU A 49 1.33 -9.88 -2.10
C LEU A 49 2.04 -9.26 -3.31
N ASN A 50 1.78 -7.98 -3.61
CA ASN A 50 2.46 -7.23 -4.67
C ASN A 50 3.94 -7.01 -4.31
N LEU A 51 4.24 -6.62 -3.07
CA LEU A 51 5.60 -6.43 -2.55
C LEU A 51 6.42 -7.72 -2.61
N SER A 52 5.90 -8.83 -2.06
CA SER A 52 6.55 -10.14 -2.06
C SER A 52 6.77 -10.68 -3.47
N TYR A 53 5.82 -10.45 -4.39
CA TYR A 53 5.98 -10.83 -5.79
C TYR A 53 7.15 -10.08 -6.45
N LEU A 54 7.17 -8.75 -6.36
CA LEU A 54 8.18 -7.93 -7.03
C LEU A 54 9.58 -8.13 -6.44
N ASP A 55 9.71 -8.31 -5.12
CA ASP A 55 10.99 -8.60 -4.48
C ASP A 55 11.56 -9.99 -4.85
N ALA A 56 10.69 -10.97 -5.10
CA ALA A 56 11.08 -12.30 -5.56
C ALA A 56 11.55 -12.35 -7.03
N ILE A 57 11.40 -11.27 -7.81
CA ILE A 57 11.93 -11.20 -9.19
C ILE A 57 13.44 -10.94 -9.12
N ASN A 58 14.21 -12.00 -9.35
CA ASN A 58 15.67 -11.95 -9.46
C ASN A 58 16.14 -12.09 -10.92
N SER A 59 15.31 -12.69 -11.78
CA SER A 59 15.53 -12.88 -13.21
C SER A 59 14.24 -12.76 -14.00
N TYR A 60 14.35 -12.61 -15.32
CA TYR A 60 13.20 -12.63 -16.24
C TYR A 60 12.37 -13.93 -16.16
N ARG A 61 12.98 -15.04 -15.69
CA ARG A 61 12.31 -16.33 -15.51
C ARG A 61 11.35 -16.35 -14.30
N ASP A 62 11.57 -15.46 -13.34
CA ASP A 62 10.78 -15.39 -12.10
C ASP A 62 9.46 -14.62 -12.28
N ILE A 63 9.32 -13.83 -13.35
CA ILE A 63 8.18 -12.95 -13.65
C ILE A 63 6.83 -13.68 -13.55
N ASN A 64 6.75 -14.90 -14.11
CA ASN A 64 5.57 -15.77 -14.06
C ASN A 64 5.81 -17.02 -13.19
N GLY A 65 6.79 -16.94 -12.28
CA GLY A 65 7.28 -18.02 -11.42
C GLY A 65 6.42 -18.29 -10.18
N LYS A 66 7.04 -18.91 -9.17
CA LYS A 66 6.35 -19.35 -7.93
C LYS A 66 5.64 -18.19 -7.21
N ALA A 67 6.30 -17.03 -7.09
CA ALA A 67 5.74 -15.87 -6.40
C ALA A 67 4.52 -15.29 -7.13
N TRP A 68 4.55 -15.20 -8.46
CA TRP A 68 3.41 -14.77 -9.29
C TRP A 68 2.21 -15.70 -9.13
N LYS A 69 2.44 -17.03 -9.18
CA LYS A 69 1.39 -18.04 -8.98
C LYS A 69 0.77 -17.96 -7.59
N HIS A 70 1.60 -17.76 -6.55
CA HIS A 70 1.12 -17.57 -5.18
C HIS A 70 0.29 -16.29 -5.03
N ARG A 71 0.82 -15.14 -5.49
CA ARG A 71 0.10 -13.86 -5.55
C ARG A 71 -1.28 -14.03 -6.17
N ASN A 72 -1.36 -14.56 -7.40
CA ASN A 72 -2.63 -14.71 -8.11
C ASN A 72 -3.61 -15.67 -7.42
N LYS A 73 -3.11 -16.72 -6.74
CA LYS A 73 -3.94 -17.63 -5.94
C LYS A 73 -4.57 -16.93 -4.73
N GLU A 74 -3.81 -16.09 -4.02
CA GLU A 74 -4.32 -15.37 -2.85
C GLU A 74 -5.22 -14.19 -3.26
N LEU A 75 -4.91 -13.48 -4.36
CA LEU A 75 -5.81 -12.46 -4.93
C LEU A 75 -7.18 -13.04 -5.28
N ARG A 76 -7.23 -14.26 -5.87
CA ARG A 76 -8.49 -14.96 -6.16
C ARG A 76 -9.32 -15.22 -4.90
N ARG A 77 -8.68 -15.52 -3.77
CA ARG A 77 -9.35 -15.80 -2.49
C ARG A 77 -9.89 -14.53 -1.83
N MET A 78 -9.25 -13.38 -2.06
CA MET A 78 -9.62 -12.09 -1.47
C MET A 78 -10.65 -11.31 -2.27
N MET A 79 -10.85 -11.64 -3.55
CA MET A 79 -11.71 -10.91 -4.49
C MET A 79 -13.03 -11.65 -4.77
N SER A 80 -14.12 -10.88 -4.92
CA SER A 80 -15.36 -11.39 -5.52
C SER A 80 -15.15 -11.81 -6.98
N ASP A 81 -16.06 -12.63 -7.54
CA ASP A 81 -15.93 -13.12 -8.92
C ASP A 81 -15.90 -12.00 -9.96
N ARG A 82 -16.64 -10.90 -9.74
CA ARG A 82 -16.61 -9.70 -10.59
C ARG A 82 -15.27 -8.98 -10.52
N GLN A 83 -14.70 -8.85 -9.33
CA GLN A 83 -13.37 -8.26 -9.12
C GLN A 83 -12.28 -9.13 -9.75
N TRP A 84 -12.35 -10.45 -9.55
CA TRP A 84 -11.42 -11.41 -10.15
C TRP A 84 -11.50 -11.44 -11.68
N LYS A 85 -12.70 -11.35 -12.26
CA LYS A 85 -12.88 -11.23 -13.72
C LYS A 85 -12.18 -9.99 -14.25
N ARG A 86 -12.49 -8.80 -13.70
CA ARG A 86 -11.83 -7.53 -14.07
C ARG A 86 -10.32 -7.59 -13.89
N TYR A 87 -9.84 -8.17 -12.79
CA TYR A 87 -8.42 -8.32 -12.50
C TYR A 87 -7.67 -9.11 -13.58
N LYS A 88 -8.26 -10.21 -14.08
CA LYS A 88 -7.68 -11.00 -15.18
C LYS A 88 -7.74 -10.28 -16.54
N GLU A 89 -8.79 -9.48 -16.77
CA GLU A 89 -8.96 -8.67 -17.98
C GLU A 89 -7.98 -7.48 -18.01
N SER A 90 -7.66 -6.91 -16.85
CA SER A 90 -6.63 -5.89 -16.67
C SER A 90 -5.22 -6.51 -16.68
N TYR A 91 -4.67 -6.75 -17.88
CA TYR A 91 -3.34 -7.34 -18.09
C TYR A 91 -2.24 -6.72 -17.21
N TYR A 92 -2.24 -5.39 -17.06
CA TYR A 92 -1.28 -4.64 -16.23
C TYR A 92 -1.39 -4.87 -14.71
N PHE A 93 -2.48 -5.47 -14.22
CA PHE A 93 -2.57 -5.99 -12.85
C PHE A 93 -2.26 -7.49 -12.77
N TYR A 94 -2.71 -8.26 -13.77
CA TYR A 94 -2.53 -9.71 -13.82
C TYR A 94 -1.06 -10.10 -13.98
N GLN A 95 -0.36 -9.43 -14.89
CA GLN A 95 1.08 -9.53 -15.12
C GLN A 95 1.68 -8.10 -15.04
N PRO A 96 2.06 -7.62 -13.83
CA PRO A 96 2.57 -6.26 -13.66
C PRO A 96 3.94 -6.01 -14.30
N ILE A 97 4.78 -7.05 -14.36
CA ILE A 97 6.12 -7.02 -14.95
C ILE A 97 6.16 -7.95 -16.16
N ASP A 98 6.85 -7.53 -17.21
CA ASP A 98 7.10 -8.30 -18.42
C ASP A 98 8.57 -8.20 -18.85
N TRP A 99 8.99 -9.06 -19.78
CA TRP A 99 10.35 -9.05 -20.33
C TRP A 99 10.29 -8.99 -21.86
N ARG A 100 10.68 -7.85 -22.42
CA ARG A 100 10.71 -7.63 -23.87
C ARG A 100 11.90 -6.76 -24.26
N SER A 101 12.46 -7.01 -25.44
CA SER A 101 13.63 -6.27 -25.98
C SER A 101 14.80 -6.16 -24.98
N ASN A 102 15.10 -7.25 -24.27
CA ASN A 102 16.12 -7.35 -23.22
C ASN A 102 15.98 -6.39 -22.03
N ALA A 103 14.76 -5.91 -21.77
CA ALA A 103 14.45 -5.03 -20.64
C ALA A 103 13.23 -5.52 -19.85
N TYR A 104 13.23 -5.23 -18.55
CA TYR A 104 12.03 -5.33 -17.73
C TYR A 104 11.06 -4.20 -18.10
N VAL A 105 9.79 -4.55 -18.25
CA VAL A 105 8.72 -3.61 -18.55
C VAL A 105 7.65 -3.66 -17.47
N HIS A 106 7.28 -2.49 -17.00
CA HIS A 106 6.26 -2.31 -15.99
C HIS A 106 4.93 -1.98 -16.68
N ASN A 107 4.05 -2.98 -16.82
CA ASN A 107 2.85 -2.90 -17.65
C ASN A 107 1.84 -1.85 -17.14
N ILE A 108 1.88 -1.48 -15.86
CA ILE A 108 1.01 -0.45 -15.27
C ILE A 108 1.17 0.93 -15.95
N TYR A 109 2.35 1.24 -16.53
CA TYR A 109 2.59 2.50 -17.24
C TYR A 109 1.99 2.57 -18.65
N THR A 110 1.50 1.44 -19.19
CA THR A 110 0.67 1.46 -20.41
C THR A 110 -0.70 2.08 -20.16
N ARG A 111 -1.20 2.01 -18.92
CA ARG A 111 -2.49 2.58 -18.48
C ARG A 111 -2.34 3.89 -17.72
N TYR A 112 -1.27 4.02 -16.92
CA TYR A 112 -0.98 5.18 -16.09
C TYR A 112 0.44 5.71 -16.37
N PRO A 113 0.68 6.37 -17.52
CA PRO A 113 2.02 6.81 -17.91
C PRO A 113 2.64 7.79 -16.90
N GLU A 114 1.80 8.59 -16.24
CA GLU A 114 2.19 9.42 -15.10
C GLU A 114 2.48 8.56 -13.86
N ARG A 115 3.73 8.12 -13.72
CA ARG A 115 4.34 8.18 -12.39
C ARG A 115 4.43 9.67 -12.04
N VAL A 116 3.65 10.11 -11.05
CA VAL A 116 4.10 11.27 -10.25
C VAL A 116 5.27 10.79 -9.42
N VAL A 117 6.45 10.67 -10.06
CA VAL A 117 7.71 10.68 -9.33
C VAL A 117 7.82 12.11 -8.82
N VAL A 118 7.43 12.34 -7.57
CA VAL A 118 7.91 13.51 -6.84
C VAL A 118 9.39 13.26 -6.62
N VAL A 119 10.18 13.50 -7.67
CA VAL A 119 11.59 13.81 -7.51
C VAL A 119 11.58 15.05 -6.65
N HIS A 120 11.92 14.89 -5.37
CA HIS A 120 12.45 16.00 -4.61
C HIS A 120 13.80 16.31 -5.28
N GLU A 121 13.73 17.05 -6.39
CA GLU A 121 14.85 17.84 -6.83
C GLU A 121 15.16 18.73 -5.64
N SER A 122 16.24 18.41 -4.94
CA SER A 122 16.89 19.35 -4.05
C SER A 122 17.33 20.51 -4.93
N LYS A 123 16.42 21.46 -5.12
CA LYS A 123 16.70 22.71 -5.81
C LYS A 123 17.77 23.38 -4.97
N HIS A 124 19.02 23.24 -5.40
CA HIS A 124 20.14 23.98 -4.85
C HIS A 124 19.80 25.46 -4.99
N CYS A 125 19.38 26.09 -3.89
CA CYS A 125 19.12 27.51 -3.81
C CYS A 125 20.43 28.27 -4.05
N LYS A 126 20.70 28.59 -5.32
CA LYS A 126 21.65 29.61 -5.73
C LYS A 126 20.95 30.97 -5.61
N HIS A 127 21.74 31.98 -5.25
CA HIS A 127 21.34 33.36 -4.87
C HIS A 127 20.91 33.50 -3.40
N HIS A 128 21.38 34.47 -2.61
CA HIS A 128 22.32 35.57 -2.89
C HIS A 128 23.39 35.71 -1.80
N LYS A 129 24.59 36.18 -2.19
CA LYS A 129 25.52 36.81 -1.24
C LYS A 129 24.95 38.18 -0.85
N CYS A 130 24.70 38.41 0.44
CA CYS A 130 24.58 39.76 0.97
C CYS A 130 25.72 39.98 1.98
N TYR A 131 26.54 41.00 1.72
CA TYR A 131 27.63 41.39 2.60
C TYR A 131 27.09 42.01 3.90
N LYS A 132 27.96 42.04 4.93
CA LYS A 132 27.67 42.60 6.25
C LYS A 132 27.13 44.03 6.18
N HIS A 133 26.18 44.36 7.04
CA HIS A 133 26.11 45.68 7.65
C HIS A 133 25.67 45.58 9.11
N ASP A 134 26.09 46.54 9.93
CA ASP A 134 26.11 46.42 11.39
C ASP A 134 24.76 46.65 12.08
N LYS A 135 24.66 46.05 13.27
CA LYS A 135 23.85 46.40 14.47
C LYS A 135 22.66 47.36 14.28
N CYS A 136 21.46 46.93 14.68
CA CYS A 136 20.54 47.80 15.45
C CYS A 136 19.44 47.04 16.23
N TYR A 137 19.36 47.36 17.54
CA TYR A 137 18.24 47.27 18.49
C TYR A 137 17.52 45.96 18.86
N LYS A 138 17.24 45.85 20.16
CA LYS A 138 16.57 44.74 20.86
C LYS A 138 15.04 44.87 20.79
N HIS A 139 14.35 43.75 20.60
CA HIS A 139 12.96 43.54 21.02
C HIS A 139 12.78 42.00 21.16
N ASP A 140 12.97 41.36 22.32
CA ASP A 140 12.31 41.47 23.63
C ASP A 140 11.01 40.62 23.75
N LYS A 141 10.97 39.80 24.80
CA LYS A 141 9.83 39.03 25.36
C LYS A 141 9.29 37.79 24.64
N CYS A 142 9.91 36.65 25.00
CA CYS A 142 9.22 35.36 25.10
C CYS A 142 8.14 35.43 26.20
N TYR A 143 6.85 35.31 25.86
CA TYR A 143 5.79 35.15 26.85
C TYR A 143 5.30 33.70 26.93
N LYS A 144 5.58 33.05 28.07
CA LYS A 144 4.84 31.86 28.49
C LYS A 144 3.44 32.27 28.94
N HIS A 145 2.44 31.45 28.67
CA HIS A 145 1.18 31.51 29.41
C HIS A 145 0.59 30.10 29.58
N ASP A 146 0.95 29.46 30.70
CA ASP A 146 0.09 28.45 31.30
C ASP A 146 -1.20 29.12 31.80
N LYS A 147 -2.34 28.44 31.64
CA LYS A 147 -3.27 28.18 32.75
C LYS A 147 -4.42 27.26 32.35
N HIS A 148 -4.73 26.34 33.26
CA HIS A 148 -5.89 25.47 33.22
C HIS A 148 -7.21 26.24 33.37
N TYR A 149 -8.28 25.72 32.76
CA TYR A 149 -9.62 25.81 33.32
C TYR A 149 -10.34 24.46 33.18
N LYS A 150 -11.14 24.09 34.17
CA LYS A 150 -11.80 22.77 34.31
C LYS A 150 -13.26 22.96 34.74
N HIS A 151 -14.14 22.07 34.26
CA HIS A 151 -15.56 21.93 34.65
C HIS A 151 -16.46 23.14 34.27
N ASP A 152 -17.77 23.02 34.01
CA ASP A 152 -18.81 22.00 34.31
C ASP A 152 -19.98 22.17 33.27
N LYS A 153 -21.05 21.35 33.07
CA LYS A 153 -21.54 20.07 33.65
C LYS A 153 -22.60 19.41 32.71
N HIS A 154 -23.09 18.22 33.09
CA HIS A 154 -24.41 17.61 32.80
C HIS A 154 -25.03 17.54 31.38
N TYR A 155 -25.25 16.31 30.91
CA TYR A 155 -26.61 15.77 30.74
C TYR A 155 -26.64 14.30 31.21
N LYS A 156 -27.66 13.90 31.99
CA LYS A 156 -27.88 12.53 32.46
C LYS A 156 -29.14 11.94 31.81
N HIS A 157 -29.23 10.60 31.93
CA HIS A 157 -30.43 9.72 31.91
C HIS A 157 -30.77 9.07 30.55
N HIS A 158 -31.17 7.79 30.46
CA HIS A 158 -31.37 6.73 31.48
C HIS A 158 -31.09 5.32 30.89
N LYS A 159 -30.97 4.29 31.74
CA LYS A 159 -30.80 2.87 31.37
C LYS A 159 -32.13 2.18 31.03
N HIS A 160 -32.10 1.20 30.13
CA HIS A 160 -32.80 -0.10 30.19
C HIS A 160 -31.93 -1.10 29.39
N ASP A 161 -31.35 -2.20 29.88
CA ASP A 161 -31.69 -3.25 30.85
C ASP A 161 -32.37 -4.50 30.20
N LYS A 162 -31.76 -5.67 30.44
CA LYS A 162 -32.23 -7.07 30.26
C LYS A 162 -32.17 -7.79 28.89
N TYR A 163 -31.23 -8.74 28.82
CA TYR A 163 -31.45 -10.17 28.54
C TYR A 163 -32.66 -10.59 27.65
N ARG A 164 -32.34 -11.09 26.46
CA ARG A 164 -33.07 -12.19 25.78
C ARG A 164 -32.01 -13.14 25.22
N LYS A 165 -31.72 -14.23 25.93
CA LYS A 165 -32.11 -15.60 25.55
C LYS A 165 -31.96 -15.88 24.04
N TYR A 166 -30.96 -16.69 23.71
CA TYR A 166 -30.98 -17.51 22.50
C TYR A 166 -32.05 -18.58 22.70
N ASP A 167 -33.26 -18.34 22.19
CA ASP A 167 -34.23 -19.42 22.08
C ASP A 167 -33.82 -20.34 20.91
N ARG A 168 -33.85 -21.63 21.25
CA ARG A 168 -33.57 -22.77 20.40
C ARG A 168 -34.72 -22.96 19.39
N ASP A 169 -34.46 -23.81 18.40
CA ASP A 169 -35.48 -24.47 17.56
C ASP A 169 -36.15 -23.67 16.44
N ASP A 170 -35.43 -23.50 15.33
CA ASP A 170 -36.03 -23.63 13.99
C ASP A 170 -35.34 -24.71 13.13
N ARG A 171 -35.44 -25.94 13.65
CA ARG A 171 -35.99 -27.09 12.91
C ARG A 171 -35.63 -27.21 11.41
N TYR A 172 -34.35 -27.45 11.09
CA TYR A 172 -33.97 -28.04 9.79
C TYR A 172 -34.40 -29.52 9.74
N LYS A 173 -35.67 -29.79 9.41
CA LYS A 173 -36.18 -31.14 9.17
C LYS A 173 -35.73 -31.62 7.78
N LYS A 174 -35.04 -32.76 7.77
CA LYS A 174 -34.79 -33.63 6.60
C LYS A 174 -36.08 -33.90 5.81
N HIS A 175 -35.96 -34.21 4.52
CA HIS A 175 -36.46 -35.43 3.84
C HIS A 175 -36.06 -35.37 2.32
N PRO A 176 -36.12 -36.45 1.53
CA PRO A 176 -35.00 -37.39 1.45
C PRO A 176 -34.50 -37.67 0.02
N PHE A 177 -33.50 -38.55 -0.09
CA PHE A 177 -32.99 -39.09 -1.35
C PHE A 177 -34.09 -39.68 -2.24
N GLY A 178 -34.12 -39.25 -3.51
CA GLY A 178 -34.81 -39.95 -4.59
C GLY A 178 -33.83 -40.82 -5.37
N SER A 179 -34.04 -42.14 -5.38
CA SER A 179 -33.23 -43.11 -6.12
C SER A 179 -34.10 -43.88 -7.11
N ARG A 180 -33.48 -44.26 -8.25
CA ARG A 180 -34.00 -45.11 -9.34
C ARG A 180 -34.98 -44.46 -10.33
N ARG A 181 -34.53 -44.34 -11.57
CA ARG A 181 -34.81 -45.42 -12.53
C ARG A 181 -33.51 -45.83 -13.23
#